data_AF-A0A9X5EG11-F1
#
_entry.id   AF-A0A9X5EG11-F1
#
_cell.length_a   1.000
_cell.length_b   1.000
_cell.length_c   1.000
_cell.angle_alpha   90.00
_cell.angle_beta   90.00
_cell.angle_gamma   90.00
#
_symmetry.space_group_name_H-M   'P 1'
#
loop_
_entity.id
_entity.type
_entity.pdbx_description
1 polymer ?
#
loop_
_entity_poly.entity_id
_entity_poly.type
_entity_poly.pdbx_seq_one_letter_code
_entity_poly.pdbx_strand_id
1 'polypeptide(L)'
;MRLSLIALAAALGLSPVLAHAAQRTYANPIDIDYRYNFEQMNEGVSYRTGADPAVVRFGDAYYLFQTLADGYWMSKDLVHWDFVKPDHWPFDGLVAPATLVADGKLFLMQSAVAPRPLMVSTDPASGRWQFWTRLLPPVPGAVRNEQPGVLLKPDELPQGPWDPGLFQDRDGKVYLYWGSSYVYPLYGAELDLKLASTEGEGKRLSFATKPRAFLRLDPANHGWERFGPDHTMGDKPSYIEGAWMNEHNGRYYFQYGGPGTEYNVYATGVYVGKTPLGPFEYAPYNPVGYKPGGFVTGAGHGSTFEDVYGNAWNTGTAWLGVNWTFERRIDLFPAGWHDDGQMWVDTRFGDFPHRMPDHKLHENEDTFTGWMLLSYRRPVVASSSLPAHPASTLTDEDPRTFWVAKANEAGQTLTLDLGGTPTVRAVQVNYADFESGRYGDAPDIVTQFVLQGSTDGERWITLADLSKETRDRPNAYIELEQPQKLRFIRYVHKHVGAKHLAISDLRVFGNADGAPPAAPQGVKAKRGSDERDATISWKPVPGAVGYNVRWGLAADRLHSTYQRFADRPTSFTLRSLNKGVRYVVAVEAFDERGVSPLSQVVQIVP
;
A
#
# COMPACT_ATOMS: atom_id res chain seq x y z
N MET A 1 -38.24 41.17 60.14
CA MET A 1 -38.06 41.14 58.67
C MET A 1 -36.63 40.72 58.36
N ARG A 2 -36.36 39.42 58.22
CA ARG A 2 -35.14 38.86 57.62
C ARG A 2 -35.52 37.53 56.97
N LEU A 3 -35.52 37.50 55.64
CA LEU A 3 -35.77 36.34 54.80
C LEU A 3 -34.51 35.48 54.76
N SER A 4 -34.65 34.19 55.06
CA SER A 4 -33.63 33.17 54.85
C SER A 4 -33.82 32.55 53.46
N LEU A 5 -32.83 32.72 52.58
CA LEU A 5 -32.76 32.04 51.29
C LEU A 5 -32.16 30.64 51.49
N ILE A 6 -32.92 29.61 51.09
CA ILE A 6 -32.46 28.23 50.95
C ILE A 6 -31.89 28.09 49.52
N ALA A 7 -30.59 27.83 49.40
CA ALA A 7 -29.95 27.51 48.13
C ALA A 7 -30.04 26.00 47.87
N LEU A 8 -30.71 25.63 46.78
CA LEU A 8 -30.82 24.26 46.29
C LEU A 8 -29.57 23.94 45.44
N ALA A 9 -28.70 23.06 45.92
CA ALA A 9 -27.55 22.57 45.17
C ALA A 9 -28.00 21.48 44.19
N ALA A 10 -27.98 21.79 42.89
CA ALA A 10 -28.17 20.80 41.83
C ALA A 10 -26.87 20.02 41.63
N ALA A 11 -26.88 18.73 41.95
CA ALA A 11 -25.80 17.81 41.62
C ALA A 11 -25.84 17.51 40.11
N LEU A 12 -24.98 18.16 39.34
CA LEU A 12 -24.68 17.80 37.95
C LEU A 12 -23.88 16.49 37.97
N GLY A 13 -24.54 15.38 37.60
CA GLY A 13 -23.87 14.13 37.30
C GLY A 13 -23.00 14.31 36.05
N LEU A 14 -21.69 14.34 36.24
CA LEU A 14 -20.73 14.18 35.15
C LEU A 14 -20.79 12.71 34.69
N SER A 15 -21.40 12.47 33.54
CA SER A 15 -21.20 11.21 32.81
C SER A 15 -19.71 11.08 32.49
N PRO A 16 -19.05 9.95 32.80
CA PRO A 16 -17.69 9.75 32.36
C PRO A 16 -17.72 9.65 30.82
N VAL A 17 -17.07 10.61 30.16
CA VAL A 17 -16.67 10.44 28.77
C VAL A 17 -15.65 9.30 28.80
N LEU A 18 -16.09 8.10 28.40
CA LEU A 18 -15.17 7.00 28.12
C LEU A 18 -14.24 7.50 27.02
N ALA A 19 -12.99 7.78 27.37
CA ALA A 19 -11.95 8.00 26.39
C ALA A 19 -11.85 6.70 25.58
N HIS A 20 -12.32 6.72 24.33
CA HIS A 20 -12.00 5.66 23.37
C HIS A 20 -10.49 5.48 23.40
N ALA A 21 -10.00 4.27 23.68
CA ALA A 21 -8.60 3.97 23.45
C ALA A 21 -8.35 4.19 21.96
N ALA A 22 -7.52 5.19 21.61
CA ALA A 22 -7.22 5.49 20.22
C ALA A 22 -6.61 4.26 19.56
N GLN A 23 -7.16 3.85 18.40
CA GLN A 23 -6.60 2.78 17.57
C GLN A 23 -5.10 3.07 17.34
N ARG A 24 -4.26 2.06 17.58
CA ARG A 24 -2.80 2.14 17.41
C ARG A 24 -2.29 1.19 16.34
N THR A 25 -3.15 0.30 15.84
CA THR A 25 -2.80 -0.63 14.78
C THR A 25 -3.45 -0.28 13.45
N TYR A 26 -2.86 -0.77 12.38
CA TYR A 26 -3.41 -0.73 11.02
C TYR A 26 -3.13 -2.06 10.33
N ALA A 27 -3.83 -2.34 9.24
CA ALA A 27 -3.54 -3.49 8.37
C ALA A 27 -3.68 -3.04 6.91
N ASN A 28 -2.92 -3.68 6.02
CA ASN A 28 -3.03 -3.42 4.58
C ASN A 28 -4.17 -4.25 3.93
N PRO A 29 -4.84 -3.73 2.90
CA PRO A 29 -4.66 -2.37 2.39
C PRO A 29 -5.21 -1.35 3.40
N ILE A 30 -4.59 -0.17 3.46
CA ILE A 30 -4.92 0.82 4.50
C ILE A 30 -6.39 1.27 4.42
N ASP A 31 -7.00 1.56 5.57
CA ASP A 31 -8.41 2.00 5.68
C ASP A 31 -8.53 3.51 5.44
N ILE A 32 -8.62 3.88 4.16
CA ILE A 32 -8.99 5.23 3.72
C ILE A 32 -10.27 5.18 2.88
N ASP A 33 -10.99 6.29 2.79
CA ASP A 33 -12.19 6.42 1.95
C ASP A 33 -11.82 6.64 0.47
N TYR A 34 -11.25 5.58 -0.15
CA TYR A 34 -10.85 5.58 -1.57
C TYR A 34 -12.00 6.05 -2.47
N ARG A 35 -11.64 6.79 -3.53
CA ARG A 35 -12.61 7.40 -4.46
C ARG A 35 -12.90 6.51 -5.66
N TYR A 36 -14.09 6.61 -6.21
CA TYR A 36 -14.45 5.93 -7.46
C TYR A 36 -13.76 6.57 -8.65
N ASN A 37 -13.18 5.74 -9.52
CA ASN A 37 -12.58 6.17 -10.76
C ASN A 37 -13.67 6.57 -11.78
N PHE A 38 -13.43 7.63 -12.54
CA PHE A 38 -14.31 8.13 -13.59
C PHE A 38 -13.89 7.73 -15.02
N GLU A 39 -12.63 7.30 -15.22
CA GLU A 39 -12.03 7.15 -16.56
C GLU A 39 -12.75 6.12 -17.43
N GLN A 40 -13.26 5.02 -16.84
CA GLN A 40 -13.96 3.96 -17.56
C GLN A 40 -15.50 4.08 -17.48
N MET A 41 -16.03 5.29 -17.27
CA MET A 41 -17.47 5.51 -17.13
C MET A 41 -18.29 5.15 -18.38
N ASN A 42 -17.71 5.34 -19.57
CA ASN A 42 -18.40 5.10 -20.84
C ASN A 42 -18.42 3.61 -21.19
N GLU A 43 -17.48 2.84 -20.63
CA GLU A 43 -17.39 1.39 -20.71
C GLU A 43 -18.26 0.69 -19.66
N GLY A 44 -18.80 1.42 -18.69
CA GLY A 44 -19.62 0.88 -17.63
C GLY A 44 -18.83 0.16 -16.53
N VAL A 45 -17.53 0.43 -16.40
CA VAL A 45 -16.62 -0.25 -15.44
C VAL A 45 -16.39 0.64 -14.22
N SER A 46 -16.94 0.22 -13.08
CA SER A 46 -17.01 1.02 -11.84
C SER A 46 -16.16 0.38 -10.74
N TYR A 47 -15.19 1.11 -10.21
CA TYR A 47 -14.28 0.66 -9.16
C TYR A 47 -13.62 1.83 -8.43
N ARG A 48 -13.16 1.61 -7.19
CA ARG A 48 -12.34 2.59 -6.47
C ARG A 48 -10.87 2.56 -6.93
N THR A 49 -10.29 3.75 -7.12
CA THR A 49 -8.87 3.94 -7.40
C THR A 49 -8.04 3.99 -6.12
N GLY A 50 -6.79 3.54 -6.20
CA GLY A 50 -5.89 3.40 -5.05
C GLY A 50 -4.48 3.07 -5.48
N ALA A 51 -3.82 3.96 -6.22
CA ALA A 51 -2.51 3.68 -6.82
C ALA A 51 -1.57 4.87 -6.80
N ASP A 52 -0.29 4.57 -6.97
CA ASP A 52 0.80 5.53 -7.09
C ASP A 52 0.90 6.48 -5.87
N PRO A 53 0.87 5.95 -4.62
CA PRO A 53 0.79 6.77 -3.42
C PRO A 53 2.06 7.58 -3.15
N ALA A 54 1.93 8.89 -3.11
CA ALA A 54 2.95 9.82 -2.62
C ALA A 54 2.56 10.36 -1.24
N VAL A 55 3.33 9.99 -0.22
CA VAL A 55 3.16 10.49 1.15
C VAL A 55 4.28 11.47 1.48
N VAL A 56 3.90 12.60 2.05
CA VAL A 56 4.84 13.64 2.45
C VAL A 56 4.44 14.26 3.77
N ARG A 57 5.42 14.58 4.61
CA ARG A 57 5.21 15.34 5.83
C ARG A 57 5.30 16.84 5.54
N PHE A 58 4.30 17.60 5.96
CA PHE A 58 4.30 19.06 5.91
C PHE A 58 3.79 19.63 7.23
N GLY A 59 4.68 20.31 7.98
CA GLY A 59 4.38 20.74 9.34
C GLY A 59 4.22 19.56 10.32
N ASP A 60 3.09 19.52 11.03
CA ASP A 60 2.75 18.50 12.03
C ASP A 60 1.89 17.36 11.47
N ALA A 61 1.70 17.30 10.15
CA ALA A 61 0.84 16.33 9.48
C ALA A 61 1.51 15.65 8.29
N TYR A 62 0.93 14.52 7.89
CA TYR A 62 1.21 13.76 6.69
C TYR A 62 0.10 13.99 5.67
N TYR A 63 0.49 14.04 4.40
CA TYR A 63 -0.43 14.18 3.28
C TYR A 63 -0.19 13.04 2.29
N LEU A 64 -1.25 12.30 1.97
CA LEU A 64 -1.25 11.18 1.04
C LEU A 64 -1.97 11.60 -0.23
N PHE A 65 -1.25 11.57 -1.35
CA PHE A 65 -1.77 11.81 -2.70
C PHE A 65 -1.75 10.50 -3.47
N GLN A 66 -2.72 10.29 -4.36
CA GLN A 66 -2.78 9.12 -5.21
C GLN A 66 -3.38 9.47 -6.58
N THR A 67 -3.34 8.51 -7.50
CA THR A 67 -4.00 8.59 -8.80
C THR A 67 -5.52 8.68 -8.69
N LEU A 68 -6.09 9.73 -9.30
CA LEU A 68 -7.51 9.98 -9.60
C LEU A 68 -8.44 10.07 -8.37
N ALA A 69 -7.96 10.66 -7.29
CA ALA A 69 -8.75 10.88 -6.07
C ALA A 69 -9.50 12.22 -6.00
N ASP A 70 -9.28 13.16 -6.92
CA ASP A 70 -9.85 14.53 -6.88
C ASP A 70 -9.71 15.24 -5.51
N GLY A 71 -8.61 14.93 -4.84
CA GLY A 71 -8.26 15.38 -3.50
C GLY A 71 -7.14 14.51 -2.93
N TYR A 72 -6.99 14.53 -1.62
CA TYR A 72 -5.91 13.88 -0.90
C TYR A 72 -6.30 13.66 0.56
N TRP A 73 -5.52 12.92 1.32
CA TRP A 73 -5.79 12.65 2.72
C TRP A 73 -4.75 13.31 3.61
N MET A 74 -5.18 13.75 4.79
CA MET A 74 -4.33 14.26 5.85
C MET A 74 -4.36 13.28 7.02
N SER A 75 -3.23 13.06 7.67
CA SER A 75 -3.15 12.35 8.94
C SER A 75 -2.16 13.01 9.88
N LYS A 76 -2.35 12.86 11.20
CA LYS A 76 -1.36 13.23 12.22
C LYS A 76 -0.64 12.03 12.83
N ASP A 77 -1.12 10.82 12.55
CA ASP A 77 -0.66 9.59 13.20
C ASP A 77 -0.46 8.43 12.23
N LEU A 78 -0.61 8.64 10.91
CA LEU A 78 -0.54 7.63 9.84
C LEU A 78 -1.60 6.52 9.92
N VAL A 79 -2.51 6.56 10.90
CA VAL A 79 -3.57 5.56 11.11
C VAL A 79 -4.92 6.15 10.71
N HIS A 80 -5.23 7.35 11.20
CA HIS A 80 -6.47 8.05 10.93
C HIS A 80 -6.25 9.06 9.82
N TRP A 81 -7.00 8.93 8.72
CA TRP A 81 -6.87 9.74 7.53
C TRP A 81 -8.17 10.48 7.25
N ASP A 82 -8.08 11.80 7.15
CA ASP A 82 -9.19 12.68 6.79
C ASP A 82 -9.02 13.15 5.34
N PHE A 83 -10.05 12.98 4.52
CA PHE A 83 -10.01 13.50 3.16
C PHE A 83 -10.13 15.02 3.13
N VAL A 84 -9.24 15.65 2.36
CA VAL A 84 -9.20 17.08 2.12
C VAL A 84 -9.62 17.36 0.69
N LYS A 85 -10.75 18.05 0.53
CA LYS A 85 -11.19 18.55 -0.77
C LYS A 85 -10.45 19.86 -1.11
N PRO A 86 -9.72 19.91 -2.25
CA PRO A 86 -9.03 21.11 -2.68
C PRO A 86 -10.00 22.19 -3.22
N ASP A 87 -9.64 23.46 -3.08
CA ASP A 87 -10.34 24.58 -3.72
C ASP A 87 -10.00 24.74 -5.21
N HIS A 88 -8.80 24.28 -5.60
CA HIS A 88 -8.31 24.22 -6.96
C HIS A 88 -7.67 22.86 -7.23
N TRP A 89 -8.11 22.21 -8.31
CA TRP A 89 -7.59 20.92 -8.74
C TRP A 89 -7.63 20.84 -10.27
N PRO A 90 -6.69 20.12 -10.92
CA PRO A 90 -6.80 19.86 -12.36
C PRO A 90 -8.08 19.10 -12.71
N PHE A 91 -8.75 19.52 -13.80
CA PHE A 91 -10.05 18.95 -14.20
C PHE A 91 -9.99 17.48 -14.60
N ASP A 92 -8.86 17.03 -15.13
CA ASP A 92 -8.67 15.64 -15.58
C ASP A 92 -8.25 14.71 -14.42
N GLY A 93 -8.27 15.20 -13.17
CA GLY A 93 -7.66 14.52 -12.02
C GLY A 93 -6.13 14.49 -12.09
N LEU A 94 -5.49 13.86 -11.10
CA LEU A 94 -4.03 13.64 -11.10
C LEU A 94 -3.73 12.17 -11.32
N VAL A 95 -2.72 11.89 -12.13
CA VAL A 95 -2.10 10.55 -12.26
C VAL A 95 -0.67 10.64 -11.72
N ALA A 96 -0.27 9.63 -10.94
CA ALA A 96 1.05 9.48 -10.31
C ALA A 96 1.62 10.80 -9.75
N PRO A 97 1.02 11.35 -8.69
CA PRO A 97 1.41 12.63 -8.15
C PRO A 97 2.82 12.61 -7.54
N ALA A 98 3.66 13.58 -7.89
CA ALA A 98 4.92 13.85 -7.20
C ALA A 98 4.75 14.99 -6.19
N THR A 99 5.40 14.89 -5.03
CA THR A 99 5.37 15.92 -4.00
C THR A 99 6.77 16.44 -3.67
N LEU A 100 6.83 17.70 -3.23
CA LEU A 100 8.05 18.29 -2.70
C LEU A 100 7.71 19.31 -1.62
N VAL A 101 8.37 19.22 -0.47
CA VAL A 101 8.34 20.28 0.54
C VAL A 101 9.63 21.08 0.43
N ALA A 102 9.51 22.36 0.10
CA ALA A 102 10.64 23.27 -0.03
C ALA A 102 10.22 24.69 0.35
N ASP A 103 11.06 25.38 1.14
CA ASP A 103 10.84 26.79 1.53
C ASP A 103 9.43 27.06 2.11
N GLY A 104 9.00 26.18 3.03
CA GLY A 104 7.70 26.29 3.70
C GLY A 104 6.48 26.08 2.78
N LYS A 105 6.68 25.51 1.59
CA LYS A 105 5.64 25.25 0.59
C LYS A 105 5.58 23.76 0.27
N LEU A 106 4.38 23.24 0.04
CA LEU A 106 4.13 21.92 -0.51
C LEU A 106 3.81 22.05 -2.01
N PHE A 107 4.63 21.45 -2.86
CA PHE A 107 4.42 21.38 -4.30
C PHE A 107 3.82 20.03 -4.69
N LEU A 108 2.98 20.05 -5.73
CA LEU A 108 2.32 18.88 -6.29
C LEU A 108 2.39 18.92 -7.82
N MET A 109 3.01 17.91 -8.40
CA MET A 109 3.16 17.73 -9.84
C MET A 109 2.44 16.45 -10.27
N GLN A 110 1.83 16.46 -11.45
CA GLN A 110 1.14 15.31 -12.02
C GLN A 110 1.87 14.78 -13.25
N SER A 111 1.57 13.55 -13.63
CA SER A 111 1.99 12.98 -14.92
C SER A 111 1.55 13.86 -16.10
N ALA A 112 2.49 14.06 -17.03
CA ALA A 112 2.33 14.98 -18.13
C ALA A 112 2.99 14.45 -19.40
N VAL A 113 2.23 14.38 -20.49
CA VAL A 113 2.76 14.22 -21.88
C VAL A 113 2.79 15.55 -22.65
N ALA A 114 2.29 16.61 -22.03
CA ALA A 114 2.31 17.98 -22.52
C ALA A 114 2.41 18.93 -21.31
N PRO A 115 2.79 20.21 -21.48
CA PRO A 115 2.82 21.17 -20.38
C PRO A 115 1.53 21.17 -19.52
N ARG A 116 1.67 20.76 -18.26
CA ARG A 116 0.62 20.78 -17.22
C ARG A 116 1.01 21.74 -16.09
N PRO A 117 0.09 22.11 -15.18
CA PRO A 117 0.43 22.98 -14.04
C PRO A 117 1.35 22.31 -13.00
N LEU A 118 2.15 23.12 -12.31
CA LEU A 118 2.75 22.78 -11.01
C LEU A 118 1.94 23.49 -9.92
N MET A 119 1.35 22.72 -9.02
CA MET A 119 0.52 23.23 -7.93
C MET A 119 1.38 23.50 -6.68
N VAL A 120 0.94 24.45 -5.84
CA VAL A 120 1.58 24.78 -4.57
C VAL A 120 0.57 25.10 -3.48
N SER A 121 0.88 24.73 -2.24
CA SER A 121 0.13 25.12 -1.05
C SER A 121 1.05 25.52 0.10
N THR A 122 0.57 26.44 0.93
CA THR A 122 1.13 26.77 2.25
C THR A 122 0.16 26.41 3.39
N ASP A 123 -1.05 25.99 3.05
CA ASP A 123 -2.07 25.48 3.97
C ASP A 123 -2.82 24.31 3.29
N PRO A 124 -2.15 23.16 3.11
CA PRO A 124 -2.78 21.97 2.56
C PRO A 124 -3.79 21.35 3.52
N ALA A 125 -3.79 21.71 4.82
CA ALA A 125 -4.84 21.26 5.75
C ALA A 125 -6.22 21.78 5.35
N SER A 126 -6.28 23.05 4.93
CA SER A 126 -7.53 23.71 4.55
C SER A 126 -7.92 23.52 3.09
N GLY A 127 -7.23 22.67 2.33
CA GLY A 127 -7.55 22.46 0.91
C GLY A 127 -7.12 23.60 -0.01
N ARG A 128 -6.34 24.59 0.44
CA ARG A 128 -6.04 25.78 -0.38
C ARG A 128 -4.85 25.56 -1.29
N TRP A 129 -5.08 25.55 -2.60
CA TRP A 129 -4.07 25.33 -3.63
C TRP A 129 -4.00 26.49 -4.61
N GLN A 130 -2.80 26.74 -5.13
CA GLN A 130 -2.52 27.74 -6.15
C GLN A 130 -1.63 27.15 -7.23
N PHE A 131 -1.53 27.84 -8.36
CA PHE A 131 -0.55 27.52 -9.39
C PHE A 131 0.79 28.17 -9.05
N TRP A 132 1.85 27.36 -8.90
CA TRP A 132 3.21 27.88 -8.97
C TRP A 132 3.51 28.35 -10.39
N THR A 133 3.14 27.51 -11.35
CA THR A 133 2.99 27.85 -12.77
C THR A 133 1.80 27.09 -13.36
N ARG A 134 1.03 27.76 -14.23
CA ARG A 134 -0.05 27.11 -14.99
C ARG A 134 0.45 26.14 -16.05
N LEU A 135 1.65 26.35 -16.58
CA LEU A 135 2.25 25.50 -17.60
C LEU A 135 3.72 25.30 -17.27
N LEU A 136 4.11 24.03 -17.10
CA LEU A 136 5.51 23.64 -17.07
C LEU A 136 6.21 24.05 -18.37
N PRO A 137 7.47 24.48 -18.33
CA PRO A 137 8.26 24.64 -19.54
C PRO A 137 8.41 23.29 -20.24
N PRO A 138 8.51 23.27 -21.58
CA PRO A 138 8.74 22.04 -22.29
C PRO A 138 10.06 21.40 -21.85
N VAL A 139 10.06 20.07 -21.76
CA VAL A 139 11.26 19.29 -21.45
C VAL A 139 12.33 19.57 -22.52
N PRO A 140 13.53 20.07 -22.15
CA PRO A 140 14.54 20.47 -23.12
C PRO A 140 15.01 19.30 -23.99
N GLY A 141 14.85 19.43 -25.30
CA GLY A 141 15.26 18.40 -26.27
C GLY A 141 14.26 17.25 -26.43
N ALA A 142 13.08 17.31 -25.81
CA ALA A 142 12.04 16.33 -26.04
C ALA A 142 11.48 16.41 -27.47
N VAL A 143 11.25 15.25 -28.07
CA VAL A 143 10.69 15.10 -29.40
C VAL A 143 9.18 14.87 -29.28
N ARG A 144 8.40 15.62 -30.06
CA ARG A 144 6.95 15.42 -30.13
C ARG A 144 6.67 14.18 -30.96
N ASN A 145 5.90 13.25 -30.41
CA ASN A 145 5.36 12.16 -31.20
C ASN A 145 4.16 12.67 -32.01
N GLU A 146 4.32 12.79 -33.32
CA GLU A 146 3.26 13.27 -34.22
C GLU A 146 2.30 12.16 -34.65
N GLN A 147 2.63 10.89 -34.39
CA GLN A 147 1.83 9.73 -34.79
C GLN A 147 1.51 8.83 -33.59
N PRO A 148 0.27 8.85 -33.08
CA PRO A 148 -0.16 7.95 -32.01
C PRO A 148 0.17 6.49 -32.34
N GLY A 149 0.77 5.77 -31.39
CA GLY A 149 1.13 4.35 -31.54
C GLY A 149 2.48 4.07 -32.21
N VAL A 150 3.19 5.08 -32.73
CA VAL A 150 4.56 4.92 -33.23
C VAL A 150 5.55 5.24 -32.11
N LEU A 151 6.47 4.33 -31.80
CA LEU A 151 7.53 4.59 -30.83
C LEU A 151 8.55 5.58 -31.43
N LEU A 152 8.99 6.54 -30.62
CA LEU A 152 10.20 7.33 -30.87
C LEU A 152 11.42 6.41 -30.99
N LYS A 153 12.50 6.94 -31.58
CA LYS A 153 13.76 6.19 -31.61
C LYS A 153 14.27 5.98 -30.19
N PRO A 154 15.00 4.87 -29.92
CA PRO A 154 15.48 4.55 -28.57
C PRO A 154 16.34 5.63 -27.88
N ASP A 155 16.97 6.52 -28.65
CA ASP A 155 17.81 7.64 -28.20
C ASP A 155 17.08 9.00 -28.17
N GLU A 156 15.85 9.06 -28.68
CA GLU A 156 15.01 10.26 -28.62
C GLU A 156 14.33 10.36 -27.24
N LEU A 157 14.22 11.60 -26.75
CA LEU A 157 13.59 11.90 -25.46
C LEU A 157 12.08 12.10 -25.66
N PRO A 158 11.19 11.29 -25.06
CA PRO A 158 9.76 11.52 -25.11
C PRO A 158 9.34 12.80 -24.40
N GLN A 159 8.15 13.29 -24.75
CA GLN A 159 7.48 14.34 -23.97
C GLN A 159 7.21 13.84 -22.54
N GLY A 160 7.20 14.77 -21.59
CA GLY A 160 7.15 14.45 -20.16
C GLY A 160 6.83 15.69 -19.32
N PRO A 161 6.93 15.59 -17.98
CA PRO A 161 7.32 14.40 -17.22
C PRO A 161 6.14 13.46 -16.92
N TRP A 162 6.13 12.25 -17.48
CA TRP A 162 5.19 11.19 -17.07
C TRP A 162 5.76 10.42 -15.87
N ASP A 163 4.94 10.19 -14.84
CA ASP A 163 5.30 9.66 -13.52
C ASP A 163 6.47 10.42 -12.88
N PRO A 164 6.24 11.71 -12.58
CA PRO A 164 7.28 12.56 -12.02
C PRO A 164 7.70 12.11 -10.60
N GLY A 165 8.95 12.37 -10.27
CA GLY A 165 9.49 12.37 -8.91
C GLY A 165 10.24 13.66 -8.65
N LEU A 166 10.02 14.31 -7.52
CA LEU A 166 10.69 15.55 -7.13
C LEU A 166 11.58 15.33 -5.90
N PHE A 167 12.72 15.99 -5.88
CA PHE A 167 13.67 15.89 -4.77
C PHE A 167 14.42 17.21 -4.61
N GLN A 168 14.61 17.65 -3.37
CA GLN A 168 15.53 18.74 -3.06
C GLN A 168 16.74 18.17 -2.31
N ASP A 169 17.93 18.42 -2.83
CA ASP A 169 19.18 18.00 -2.20
C ASP A 169 19.57 18.96 -1.06
N ARG A 170 20.55 18.55 -0.25
CA ARG A 170 21.05 19.32 0.91
C ARG A 170 21.62 20.68 0.54
N ASP A 171 22.05 20.86 -0.71
CA ASP A 171 22.53 22.16 -1.23
C ASP A 171 21.39 23.09 -1.68
N GLY A 172 20.13 22.65 -1.53
CA GLY A 172 18.93 23.40 -1.88
C GLY A 172 18.51 23.26 -3.35
N LYS A 173 19.29 22.58 -4.20
CA LYS A 173 18.92 22.35 -5.59
C LYS A 173 17.80 21.33 -5.71
N VAL A 174 16.96 21.52 -6.72
CA VAL A 174 15.80 20.67 -6.97
C VAL A 174 16.04 19.83 -8.21
N TYR A 175 15.58 18.59 -8.17
CA TYR A 175 15.71 17.62 -9.23
C TYR A 175 14.34 17.04 -9.58
N LEU A 176 14.14 16.82 -10.87
CA LEU A 176 12.97 16.13 -11.42
C LEU A 176 13.44 14.84 -12.09
N TYR A 177 12.75 13.76 -11.76
CA TYR A 177 12.90 12.43 -12.36
C TYR A 177 11.58 12.03 -13.01
N TRP A 178 11.59 11.25 -14.08
CA TRP A 178 10.37 10.82 -14.75
C TRP A 178 10.60 9.66 -15.72
N GLY A 179 9.50 9.03 -16.12
CA GLY A 179 9.42 8.01 -17.15
C GLY A 179 8.47 6.88 -16.73
N SER A 180 7.65 6.40 -17.65
CA SER A 180 7.00 5.09 -17.57
C SER A 180 7.08 4.45 -18.95
N SER A 181 7.81 3.34 -19.06
CA SER A 181 7.99 2.70 -20.36
C SER A 181 8.57 1.29 -20.26
N TYR A 182 8.25 0.48 -21.26
CA TYR A 182 8.96 -0.77 -21.56
C TYR A 182 10.12 -0.60 -22.56
N VAL A 183 10.35 0.62 -23.05
CA VAL A 183 11.37 0.94 -24.08
C VAL A 183 12.34 2.02 -23.61
N TYR A 184 11.79 3.12 -23.08
CA TYR A 184 12.57 4.28 -22.68
C TYR A 184 13.04 4.15 -21.24
N PRO A 185 14.20 4.73 -20.90
CA PRO A 185 14.70 4.72 -19.55
C PRO A 185 13.92 5.70 -18.66
N LEU A 186 14.18 5.63 -17.35
CA LEU A 186 13.95 6.77 -16.47
C LEU A 186 14.95 7.89 -16.78
N TYR A 187 14.47 9.12 -16.69
CA TYR A 187 15.23 10.33 -16.93
C TYR A 187 15.33 11.17 -15.66
N GLY A 188 16.23 12.15 -15.67
CA GLY A 188 16.15 13.27 -14.72
C GLY A 188 17.00 14.46 -15.10
N ALA A 189 16.71 15.58 -14.46
CA ALA A 189 17.32 16.88 -14.68
C ALA A 189 17.28 17.73 -13.42
N GLU A 190 18.19 18.69 -13.30
CA GLU A 190 18.09 19.76 -12.32
C GLU A 190 17.02 20.77 -12.76
N LEU A 191 16.14 21.12 -11.82
CA LEU A 191 15.16 22.19 -11.93
C LEU A 191 15.59 23.39 -11.10
N ASP A 192 15.38 24.58 -11.65
CA ASP A 192 15.38 25.82 -10.90
C ASP A 192 13.93 26.22 -10.63
N LEU A 193 13.44 25.93 -9.42
CA LEU A 193 12.11 26.34 -8.95
C LEU A 193 12.04 27.82 -8.54
N LYS A 194 13.16 28.56 -8.57
CA LYS A 194 13.25 29.98 -8.20
C LYS A 194 12.37 30.35 -7.00
N LEU A 195 12.51 29.62 -5.90
CA LEU A 195 11.61 29.66 -4.74
C LEU A 195 11.43 31.07 -4.15
N ALA A 196 12.45 31.92 -4.27
CA ALA A 196 12.44 33.32 -3.82
C ALA A 196 11.89 34.32 -4.85
N SER A 197 11.51 33.89 -6.05
CA SER A 197 11.08 34.78 -7.12
C SER A 197 9.70 35.40 -6.85
N THR A 198 9.63 36.72 -7.00
CA THR A 198 8.38 37.49 -7.00
C THR A 198 7.88 37.77 -8.41
N GLU A 199 8.56 37.26 -9.44
CA GLU A 199 8.16 37.43 -10.83
C GLU A 199 6.87 36.67 -11.16
N GLY A 200 6.32 36.93 -12.35
CA GLY A 200 5.15 36.21 -12.86
C GLY A 200 5.39 34.71 -13.02
N GLU A 201 4.32 33.92 -12.93
CA GLU A 201 4.32 32.45 -12.93
C GLU A 201 5.25 31.81 -13.97
N GLY A 202 5.20 32.29 -15.23
CA GLY A 202 6.00 31.74 -16.33
C GLY A 202 7.52 31.91 -16.19
N LYS A 203 7.99 32.65 -15.18
CA LYS A 203 9.42 32.81 -14.90
C LYS A 203 9.87 32.08 -13.64
N ARG A 204 8.96 31.49 -12.85
CA ARG A 204 9.26 30.84 -11.57
C ARG A 204 9.79 29.41 -11.69
N LEU A 205 9.94 28.89 -12.91
CA LEU A 205 10.43 27.53 -13.11
C LEU A 205 11.18 27.40 -14.43
N SER A 206 12.33 26.75 -14.40
CA SER A 206 13.10 26.38 -15.60
C SER A 206 13.93 25.12 -15.35
N PHE A 207 14.27 24.42 -16.43
CA PHE A 207 15.31 23.38 -16.37
C PHE A 207 16.69 24.04 -16.30
N ALA A 208 17.47 23.69 -15.28
CA ALA A 208 18.85 24.16 -15.12
C ALA A 208 19.82 23.30 -15.94
N THR A 209 19.49 22.02 -16.15
CA THR A 209 20.27 21.11 -17.00
C THR A 209 19.41 20.48 -18.10
N LYS A 210 20.07 19.95 -19.13
CA LYS A 210 19.39 19.03 -20.05
C LYS A 210 19.06 17.71 -19.34
N PRO A 211 17.96 17.05 -19.71
CA PRO A 211 17.62 15.70 -19.26
C PRO A 211 18.74 14.69 -19.52
N ARG A 212 18.94 13.77 -18.56
CA ARG A 212 19.84 12.62 -18.67
C ARG A 212 19.04 11.33 -18.52
N ALA A 213 19.33 10.34 -19.36
CA ALA A 213 18.81 8.99 -19.23
C ALA A 213 19.61 8.21 -18.17
N PHE A 214 18.92 7.42 -17.35
CA PHE A 214 19.52 6.67 -16.25
C PHE A 214 19.28 5.17 -16.34
N LEU A 215 18.03 4.72 -16.19
CA LEU A 215 17.74 3.34 -15.81
C LEU A 215 16.80 2.68 -16.82
N ARG A 216 17.08 1.44 -17.22
CA ARG A 216 16.13 0.53 -17.86
C ARG A 216 16.05 -0.75 -17.03
N LEU A 217 14.96 -1.49 -17.17
CA LEU A 217 14.95 -2.88 -16.68
C LEU A 217 15.90 -3.74 -17.49
N ASP A 218 16.47 -4.72 -16.83
CA ASP A 218 17.30 -5.79 -17.38
C ASP A 218 16.72 -7.15 -16.96
N PRO A 219 15.53 -7.52 -17.48
CA PRO A 219 14.89 -8.79 -17.14
C PRO A 219 15.79 -9.98 -17.44
N ALA A 220 16.70 -9.87 -18.41
CA ALA A 220 17.64 -10.93 -18.78
C ALA A 220 18.61 -11.31 -17.64
N ASN A 221 18.93 -10.37 -16.73
CA ASN A 221 19.81 -10.60 -15.59
C ASN A 221 19.09 -10.55 -14.24
N HIS A 222 17.99 -9.81 -14.14
CA HIS A 222 17.24 -9.60 -12.90
C HIS A 222 15.88 -10.30 -12.96
N GLY A 223 15.71 -11.38 -12.19
CA GLY A 223 14.52 -12.22 -12.26
C GLY A 223 13.22 -11.49 -11.92
N TRP A 224 13.27 -10.56 -10.96
CA TRP A 224 12.10 -9.81 -10.52
C TRP A 224 11.65 -8.76 -11.53
N GLU A 225 12.51 -8.36 -12.47
CA GLU A 225 12.18 -7.43 -13.53
C GLU A 225 11.48 -8.11 -14.72
N ARG A 226 11.23 -9.43 -14.64
CA ARG A 226 10.46 -10.18 -15.64
C ARG A 226 8.96 -9.97 -15.46
N PHE A 227 8.28 -9.78 -16.60
CA PHE A 227 6.86 -9.47 -16.67
C PHE A 227 5.95 -10.66 -16.33
N GLY A 228 4.69 -10.36 -16.01
CA GLY A 228 3.60 -11.33 -15.83
C GLY A 228 3.40 -11.84 -14.40
N PRO A 229 2.32 -12.61 -14.18
CA PRO A 229 2.03 -13.21 -12.87
C PRO A 229 3.19 -14.09 -12.43
N ASP A 230 3.67 -13.91 -11.19
CA ASP A 230 4.83 -14.63 -10.64
C ASP A 230 6.07 -14.64 -11.57
N HIS A 231 6.28 -13.59 -12.37
CA HIS A 231 7.40 -13.45 -13.31
C HIS A 231 7.45 -14.52 -14.41
N THR A 232 6.29 -15.06 -14.83
CA THR A 232 6.23 -16.23 -15.72
C THR A 232 6.30 -15.92 -17.22
N MET A 233 6.31 -14.66 -17.65
CA MET A 233 6.30 -14.31 -19.09
C MET A 233 7.70 -14.15 -19.71
N GLY A 234 8.75 -14.59 -19.02
CA GLY A 234 10.13 -14.60 -19.52
C GLY A 234 10.70 -13.19 -19.70
N ASP A 235 11.56 -13.03 -20.71
CA ASP A 235 12.39 -11.82 -20.89
C ASP A 235 11.69 -10.77 -21.78
N LYS A 236 10.36 -10.80 -21.82
CA LYS A 236 9.59 -9.79 -22.56
C LYS A 236 9.90 -8.40 -21.97
N PRO A 237 9.96 -7.35 -22.81
CA PRO A 237 10.04 -5.98 -22.32
C PRO A 237 8.97 -5.72 -21.27
N SER A 238 9.36 -5.03 -20.21
CA SER A 238 8.59 -4.81 -19.00
C SER A 238 8.66 -3.34 -18.61
N TYR A 239 7.68 -2.85 -17.87
CA TYR A 239 7.54 -1.45 -17.53
C TYR A 239 8.38 -1.08 -16.30
N ILE A 240 9.21 -0.04 -16.46
CA ILE A 240 9.82 0.72 -15.37
C ILE A 240 9.10 2.06 -15.24
N GLU A 241 8.77 2.47 -14.02
CA GLU A 241 8.09 3.73 -13.74
C GLU A 241 8.27 4.21 -12.29
N GLY A 242 7.48 5.21 -11.84
CA GLY A 242 7.34 5.56 -10.43
C GLY A 242 8.64 6.01 -9.77
N ALA A 243 9.30 7.01 -10.37
CA ALA A 243 10.58 7.53 -9.90
C ALA A 243 10.48 8.17 -8.50
N TRP A 244 11.29 7.72 -7.55
CA TRP A 244 11.37 8.30 -6.20
C TRP A 244 12.82 8.40 -5.72
N MET A 245 13.17 9.46 -4.98
CA MET A 245 14.55 9.69 -4.54
C MET A 245 14.61 9.95 -3.04
N ASN A 246 15.51 9.24 -2.35
CA ASN A 246 15.90 9.54 -0.98
C ASN A 246 17.40 9.78 -0.92
N GLU A 247 17.83 10.70 -0.05
CA GLU A 247 19.22 10.81 0.38
C GLU A 247 19.34 10.28 1.80
N HIS A 248 20.32 9.40 2.03
CA HIS A 248 20.60 8.86 3.36
C HIS A 248 22.11 8.62 3.51
N ASN A 249 22.71 9.24 4.54
CA ASN A 249 24.13 9.13 4.88
C ASN A 249 25.09 9.39 3.69
N GLY A 250 24.80 10.40 2.87
CA GLY A 250 25.62 10.81 1.72
C GLY A 250 25.47 9.92 0.50
N ARG A 251 24.44 9.06 0.46
CA ARG A 251 24.08 8.22 -0.68
C ARG A 251 22.68 8.55 -1.18
N TYR A 252 22.48 8.43 -2.48
CA TYR A 252 21.22 8.72 -3.16
C TYR A 252 20.59 7.43 -3.65
N TYR A 253 19.36 7.17 -3.21
CA TYR A 253 18.60 5.94 -3.45
C TYR A 253 17.51 6.24 -4.47
N PHE A 254 17.82 6.00 -5.75
CA PHE A 254 16.89 6.20 -6.85
C PHE A 254 15.99 4.98 -7.00
N GLN A 255 14.78 5.08 -6.45
CA GLN A 255 13.75 4.05 -6.48
C GLN A 255 12.91 4.10 -7.75
N TYR A 256 12.36 2.95 -8.11
CA TYR A 256 11.46 2.77 -9.24
C TYR A 256 10.49 1.61 -9.02
N GLY A 257 9.32 1.70 -9.65
CA GLY A 257 8.36 0.61 -9.79
C GLY A 257 8.67 -0.28 -10.99
N GLY A 258 8.45 -1.59 -10.85
CA GLY A 258 8.52 -2.59 -11.92
C GLY A 258 8.00 -3.95 -11.41
N PRO A 259 7.75 -4.97 -12.26
CA PRO A 259 7.83 -4.97 -13.72
C PRO A 259 6.51 -4.57 -14.43
N GLY A 260 5.39 -4.48 -13.70
CA GLY A 260 4.08 -4.08 -14.23
C GLY A 260 3.01 -4.05 -13.13
N THR A 261 2.23 -2.98 -13.07
CA THR A 261 1.25 -2.73 -12.01
C THR A 261 0.03 -3.67 -12.05
N GLU A 262 -0.14 -4.41 -13.15
CA GLU A 262 -1.23 -5.36 -13.37
C GLU A 262 -0.97 -6.78 -12.86
N TYR A 263 0.11 -6.98 -12.10
CA TYR A 263 0.48 -8.30 -11.57
C TYR A 263 0.82 -8.25 -10.09
N ASN A 264 0.66 -9.40 -9.43
CA ASN A 264 0.96 -9.62 -8.01
C ASN A 264 2.41 -9.30 -7.62
N VAL A 265 3.32 -9.29 -8.59
CA VAL A 265 4.76 -9.11 -8.39
C VAL A 265 5.23 -7.68 -8.57
N TYR A 266 4.32 -6.71 -8.71
CA TYR A 266 4.71 -5.31 -8.79
C TYR A 266 5.49 -4.91 -7.54
N ALA A 267 6.63 -4.25 -7.70
CA ALA A 267 7.67 -4.17 -6.69
C ALA A 267 8.43 -2.85 -6.81
N THR A 268 9.14 -2.49 -5.73
CA THR A 268 10.03 -1.33 -5.67
C THR A 268 11.47 -1.79 -5.71
N GLY A 269 12.21 -1.35 -6.72
CA GLY A 269 13.67 -1.51 -6.83
C GLY A 269 14.40 -0.22 -6.49
N VAL A 270 15.72 -0.30 -6.33
CA VAL A 270 16.58 0.86 -6.09
C VAL A 270 17.90 0.77 -6.83
N TYR A 271 18.36 1.89 -7.37
CA TYR A 271 19.76 2.09 -7.72
C TYR A 271 20.40 3.09 -6.74
N VAL A 272 21.66 2.89 -6.39
CA VAL A 272 22.38 3.71 -5.41
C VAL A 272 23.45 4.54 -6.11
N GLY A 273 23.50 5.83 -5.81
CA GLY A 273 24.47 6.78 -6.39
C GLY A 273 25.11 7.67 -5.34
N LYS A 274 26.09 8.47 -5.78
CA LYS A 274 26.82 9.45 -4.94
C LYS A 274 26.36 10.89 -5.13
N THR A 275 25.55 11.17 -6.15
CA THR A 275 24.97 12.49 -6.41
C THR A 275 23.51 12.33 -6.87
N PRO A 276 22.69 13.40 -6.83
CA PRO A 276 21.29 13.34 -7.27
C PRO A 276 21.10 12.91 -8.74
N LEU A 277 22.11 13.07 -9.60
CA LEU A 277 22.05 12.66 -11.02
C LEU A 277 23.07 11.56 -11.34
N GLY A 278 23.42 10.75 -10.34
CA GLY A 278 24.27 9.57 -10.49
C GLY A 278 25.79 9.85 -10.60
N PRO A 279 26.58 8.94 -11.20
CA PRO A 279 26.15 7.65 -11.73
C PRO A 279 25.49 6.78 -10.66
N PHE A 280 24.58 5.92 -11.11
CA PHE A 280 23.79 5.02 -10.27
C PHE A 280 24.21 3.57 -10.53
N GLU A 281 24.28 2.77 -9.47
CA GLU A 281 24.62 1.35 -9.50
C GLU A 281 23.44 0.51 -9.02
N TYR A 282 23.18 -0.61 -9.70
CA TYR A 282 22.09 -1.51 -9.34
C TYR A 282 22.34 -2.13 -7.96
N ALA A 283 21.34 -2.11 -7.08
CA ALA A 283 21.43 -2.78 -5.80
C ALA A 283 21.25 -4.30 -5.96
N PRO A 284 22.24 -5.14 -5.60
CA PRO A 284 22.15 -6.59 -5.80
C PRO A 284 21.05 -7.26 -4.94
N TYR A 285 20.58 -6.55 -3.91
CA TYR A 285 19.49 -6.96 -3.03
C TYR A 285 18.09 -6.57 -3.54
N ASN A 286 17.98 -5.97 -4.74
CA ASN A 286 16.69 -5.70 -5.34
C ASN A 286 15.86 -6.98 -5.57
N PRO A 287 14.52 -6.88 -5.50
CA PRO A 287 13.73 -5.68 -5.16
C PRO A 287 13.75 -5.38 -3.65
N VAL A 288 13.70 -4.10 -3.27
CA VAL A 288 13.65 -3.68 -1.86
C VAL A 288 12.26 -3.80 -1.26
N GLY A 289 11.21 -3.52 -2.02
CA GLY A 289 9.81 -3.74 -1.64
C GLY A 289 9.18 -4.81 -2.53
N TYR A 290 8.75 -5.93 -1.94
CA TYR A 290 8.25 -7.09 -2.69
C TYR A 290 7.23 -7.89 -1.89
N LYS A 291 6.00 -8.00 -2.41
CA LYS A 291 4.89 -8.73 -1.77
C LYS A 291 4.10 -9.56 -2.80
N PRO A 292 4.63 -10.72 -3.24
CA PRO A 292 4.02 -11.52 -4.31
C PRO A 292 2.84 -12.41 -3.87
N GLY A 293 2.60 -12.58 -2.57
CA GLY A 293 1.56 -13.46 -2.06
C GLY A 293 1.06 -13.04 -0.67
N GLY A 294 -0.05 -13.63 -0.23
CA GLY A 294 -0.88 -13.17 0.88
C GLY A 294 -2.21 -12.61 0.37
N PHE A 295 -2.93 -11.87 1.20
CA PHE A 295 -4.18 -11.19 0.84
C PHE A 295 -3.93 -10.03 -0.12
N VAL A 296 -3.04 -9.09 0.24
CA VAL A 296 -2.60 -8.03 -0.68
C VAL A 296 -1.31 -8.43 -1.37
N THR A 297 -1.23 -8.11 -2.66
CA THR A 297 -0.06 -8.38 -3.49
C THR A 297 0.33 -7.14 -4.27
N GLY A 298 1.64 -6.89 -4.39
CA GLY A 298 2.18 -5.66 -4.95
C GLY A 298 2.80 -4.75 -3.89
N ALA A 299 3.90 -4.10 -4.22
CA ALA A 299 4.62 -3.11 -3.41
C ALA A 299 5.44 -2.17 -4.31
N GLY A 300 4.94 -1.92 -5.53
CA GLY A 300 5.58 -1.06 -6.54
C GLY A 300 4.97 0.34 -6.57
N HIS A 301 5.69 1.27 -7.20
CA HIS A 301 5.25 2.66 -7.42
C HIS A 301 4.68 3.30 -6.15
N GLY A 302 5.49 3.37 -5.10
CA GLY A 302 5.17 4.16 -3.92
C GLY A 302 6.32 5.05 -3.50
N SER A 303 6.21 5.61 -2.30
CA SER A 303 7.11 6.62 -1.79
C SER A 303 7.72 6.17 -0.46
N THR A 304 9.02 6.37 -0.32
CA THR A 304 9.72 6.18 0.97
C THR A 304 9.87 7.51 1.68
N PHE A 305 9.30 7.62 2.88
CA PHE A 305 9.26 8.86 3.68
C PHE A 305 9.57 8.56 5.15
N GLU A 306 9.90 9.60 5.93
CA GLU A 306 10.13 9.48 7.37
C GLU A 306 8.94 10.04 8.18
N ASP A 307 8.59 9.35 9.26
CA ASP A 307 7.60 9.81 10.23
C ASP A 307 8.16 10.89 11.19
N VAL A 308 7.33 11.34 12.13
CA VAL A 308 7.68 12.38 13.11
C VAL A 308 8.79 11.97 14.07
N TYR A 309 9.03 10.66 14.21
CA TYR A 309 10.07 10.08 15.04
C TYR A 309 11.31 9.67 14.23
N GLY A 310 11.28 9.86 12.91
CA GLY A 310 12.35 9.49 11.99
C GLY A 310 12.36 8.01 11.61
N ASN A 311 11.27 7.25 11.83
CA ASN A 311 11.15 5.91 11.26
C ASN A 311 10.79 6.03 9.78
N ALA A 312 11.44 5.21 8.94
CA ALA A 312 11.15 5.21 7.52
C ALA A 312 10.00 4.24 7.20
N TRP A 313 9.17 4.65 6.26
CA TRP A 313 8.03 3.91 5.76
C TRP A 313 8.06 3.94 4.24
N ASN A 314 7.61 2.86 3.61
CA ASN A 314 7.42 2.79 2.17
C ASN A 314 5.94 2.51 1.90
N THR A 315 5.30 3.35 1.09
CA THR A 315 4.01 3.00 0.52
C THR A 315 4.18 2.12 -0.72
N GLY A 316 3.13 1.39 -1.08
CA GLY A 316 3.11 0.59 -2.30
C GLY A 316 1.72 0.51 -2.91
N THR A 317 1.69 0.15 -4.20
CA THR A 317 0.46 -0.11 -4.93
C THR A 317 0.14 -1.60 -4.91
N ALA A 318 -0.96 -1.95 -4.24
CA ALA A 318 -1.53 -3.29 -4.18
C ALA A 318 -2.46 -3.56 -5.36
N TRP A 319 -2.28 -4.68 -6.04
CA TRP A 319 -3.09 -5.10 -7.17
C TRP A 319 -4.30 -5.92 -6.74
N LEU A 320 -5.50 -5.53 -7.20
CA LEU A 320 -6.73 -6.31 -7.11
C LEU A 320 -7.11 -6.85 -8.50
N GLY A 321 -7.33 -5.96 -9.47
CA GLY A 321 -7.49 -6.37 -10.88
C GLY A 321 -8.80 -7.09 -11.23
N VAL A 322 -9.91 -6.80 -10.54
CA VAL A 322 -11.17 -7.54 -10.71
C VAL A 322 -12.08 -6.89 -11.75
N ASN A 323 -12.49 -5.65 -11.50
CA ASN A 323 -13.37 -4.89 -12.39
C ASN A 323 -12.59 -4.28 -13.55
N TRP A 324 -11.36 -3.86 -13.28
CA TRP A 324 -10.42 -3.31 -14.24
C TRP A 324 -9.01 -3.80 -13.92
N THR A 325 -8.18 -3.99 -14.94
CA THR A 325 -6.80 -4.48 -14.77
C THR A 325 -5.98 -3.62 -13.79
N PHE A 326 -6.30 -2.32 -13.68
CA PHE A 326 -5.67 -1.36 -12.78
C PHE A 326 -6.50 -1.00 -11.53
N GLU A 327 -7.46 -1.85 -11.14
CA GLU A 327 -8.10 -1.76 -9.83
C GLU A 327 -7.09 -2.11 -8.72
N ARG A 328 -6.84 -1.16 -7.82
CA ARG A 328 -5.69 -1.16 -6.90
C ARG A 328 -6.03 -0.56 -5.54
N ARG A 329 -5.20 -0.82 -4.54
CA ARG A 329 -5.27 -0.23 -3.18
C ARG A 329 -3.86 0.18 -2.73
N ILE A 330 -3.78 0.87 -1.59
CA ILE A 330 -2.51 1.33 -1.03
C ILE A 330 -2.10 0.46 0.14
N ASP A 331 -0.82 0.10 0.15
CA ASP A 331 -0.15 -0.55 1.28
C ASP A 331 0.85 0.40 1.94
N LEU A 332 1.12 0.19 3.22
CA LEU A 332 2.13 0.88 4.02
C LEU A 332 3.02 -0.14 4.74
N PHE A 333 4.33 -0.09 4.48
CA PHE A 333 5.33 -1.03 4.99
C PHE A 333 6.42 -0.29 5.79
N PRO A 334 6.92 -0.88 6.89
CA PRO A 334 8.15 -0.41 7.54
C PRO A 334 9.32 -0.46 6.56
N ALA A 335 10.20 0.53 6.63
CA ALA A 335 11.39 0.62 5.77
C ALA A 335 12.60 1.16 6.55
N GLY A 336 13.76 1.09 5.93
CA GLY A 336 14.97 1.69 6.48
C GLY A 336 16.24 1.34 5.73
N TRP A 337 17.36 1.59 6.41
CA TRP A 337 18.71 1.31 5.92
C TRP A 337 19.50 0.58 6.99
N HIS A 338 20.31 -0.41 6.58
CA HIS A 338 21.37 -0.97 7.41
C HIS A 338 22.56 -0.01 7.48
N ASP A 339 23.44 -0.19 8.45
CA ASP A 339 24.65 0.63 8.66
C ASP A 339 25.56 0.69 7.42
N ASP A 340 25.58 -0.36 6.59
CA ASP A 340 26.37 -0.39 5.36
C ASP A 340 25.68 0.27 4.16
N GLY A 341 24.48 0.80 4.36
CA GLY A 341 23.65 1.47 3.37
C GLY A 341 22.75 0.54 2.56
N GLN A 342 22.57 -0.73 2.92
CA GLN A 342 21.53 -1.55 2.30
C GLN A 342 20.14 -1.03 2.70
N MET A 343 19.39 -0.52 1.73
CA MET A 343 17.97 -0.17 1.91
C MET A 343 17.12 -1.44 2.01
N TRP A 344 16.06 -1.39 2.82
CA TRP A 344 15.10 -2.48 2.99
C TRP A 344 13.67 -1.93 3.15
N VAL A 345 12.69 -2.73 2.72
CA VAL A 345 11.26 -2.58 3.03
C VAL A 345 10.78 -3.94 3.54
N ASP A 346 10.16 -3.97 4.72
CA ASP A 346 9.67 -5.20 5.31
C ASP A 346 8.21 -5.46 4.93
N THR A 347 7.99 -6.46 4.08
CA THR A 347 6.66 -6.89 3.64
C THR A 347 6.21 -8.16 4.35
N ARG A 348 6.99 -8.67 5.32
CA ARG A 348 6.65 -9.86 6.11
C ARG A 348 5.37 -9.61 6.89
N PHE A 349 4.38 -10.48 6.72
CA PHE A 349 3.04 -10.27 7.29
C PHE A 349 2.41 -8.92 6.91
N GLY A 350 2.82 -8.30 5.80
CA GLY A 350 2.44 -6.93 5.46
C GLY A 350 0.94 -6.66 5.32
N ASP A 351 0.10 -7.70 5.23
CA ASP A 351 -1.37 -7.68 5.23
C ASP A 351 -2.00 -8.07 6.58
N PHE A 352 -1.20 -8.22 7.64
CA PHE A 352 -1.65 -8.46 9.00
C PHE A 352 -1.47 -7.19 9.85
N PRO A 353 -2.07 -7.12 11.05
CA PRO A 353 -1.98 -5.92 11.87
C PRO A 353 -0.55 -5.56 12.29
N HIS A 354 -0.20 -4.30 12.07
CA HIS A 354 1.04 -3.66 12.54
C HIS A 354 0.71 -2.53 13.51
N ARG A 355 1.58 -2.32 14.49
CA ARG A 355 1.55 -1.17 15.40
C ARG A 355 2.18 0.02 14.71
N MET A 356 1.47 1.15 14.73
CA MET A 356 2.09 2.44 14.42
C MET A 356 2.85 2.92 15.65
N PRO A 357 4.18 3.12 15.57
CA PRO A 357 4.98 3.52 16.72
C PRO A 357 4.68 4.97 17.12
N ASP A 358 4.71 5.23 18.42
CA ASP A 358 4.66 6.56 19.03
C ASP A 358 6.06 7.05 19.48
N HIS A 359 7.10 6.44 18.92
CA HIS A 359 8.51 6.69 19.24
C HIS A 359 9.42 6.26 18.07
N LYS A 360 10.72 6.57 18.17
CA LYS A 360 11.73 6.04 17.25
C LYS A 360 11.92 4.56 17.58
N LEU A 361 11.71 3.68 16.61
CA LEU A 361 11.88 2.24 16.76
C LEU A 361 13.30 1.91 17.25
N HIS A 362 13.38 1.02 18.24
CA HIS A 362 14.65 0.46 18.66
C HIS A 362 15.19 -0.54 17.63
N GLU A 363 16.49 -0.82 17.69
CA GLU A 363 17.09 -1.84 16.83
C GLU A 363 16.40 -3.19 17.03
N ASN A 364 15.95 -3.82 15.94
CA ASN A 364 15.19 -5.08 15.93
C ASN A 364 13.78 -5.03 16.55
N GLU A 365 13.24 -3.84 16.83
CA GLU A 365 11.85 -3.70 17.21
C GLU A 365 10.94 -3.98 16.01
N ASP A 366 9.99 -4.91 16.18
CA ASP A 366 9.04 -5.30 15.15
C ASP A 366 7.71 -4.55 15.33
N THR A 367 7.23 -3.95 14.25
CA THR A 367 5.92 -3.31 14.20
C THR A 367 4.81 -4.35 14.00
N PHE A 368 5.11 -5.57 13.53
CA PHE A 368 4.13 -6.65 13.48
C PHE A 368 3.58 -6.94 14.88
N THR A 369 2.25 -6.97 14.99
CA THR A 369 1.58 -7.14 16.29
C THR A 369 1.72 -8.54 16.88
N GLY A 370 2.00 -9.54 16.04
CA GLY A 370 1.84 -10.95 16.38
C GLY A 370 0.39 -11.44 16.36
N TRP A 371 -0.57 -10.61 15.90
CA TRP A 371 -1.97 -10.99 15.79
C TRP A 371 -2.17 -11.78 14.50
N MET A 372 -2.60 -13.02 14.65
CA MET A 372 -2.74 -13.98 13.58
C MET A 372 -4.15 -13.99 13.01
N LEU A 373 -4.27 -14.46 11.77
CA LEU A 373 -5.53 -14.60 11.08
C LEU A 373 -6.31 -15.80 11.63
N LEU A 374 -7.47 -15.53 12.22
CA LEU A 374 -8.36 -16.51 12.82
C LEU A 374 -9.47 -16.98 11.87
N SER A 375 -9.75 -16.21 10.82
CA SER A 375 -10.86 -16.42 9.90
C SER A 375 -10.54 -17.36 8.74
N TYR A 376 -9.27 -17.65 8.43
CA TYR A 376 -8.89 -18.41 7.24
C TYR A 376 -9.61 -19.75 7.11
N ARG A 377 -10.31 -19.94 5.99
CA ARG A 377 -11.14 -21.12 5.65
C ARG A 377 -12.19 -21.48 6.71
N ARG A 378 -12.54 -20.54 7.59
CA ARG A 378 -13.58 -20.75 8.59
C ARG A 378 -14.97 -20.66 7.94
N PRO A 379 -15.95 -21.45 8.42
CA PRO A 379 -17.31 -21.42 7.89
C PRO A 379 -17.97 -20.05 8.10
N VAL A 380 -18.64 -19.55 7.06
CA VAL A 380 -19.48 -18.35 7.11
C VAL A 380 -20.88 -18.68 6.63
N VAL A 381 -21.89 -18.21 7.36
CA VAL A 381 -23.29 -18.23 6.94
C VAL A 381 -23.74 -16.81 6.62
N ALA A 382 -24.19 -16.59 5.39
CA ALA A 382 -24.80 -15.33 4.99
C ALA A 382 -26.32 -15.40 5.05
N SER A 383 -26.98 -14.28 5.34
CA SER A 383 -28.46 -14.16 5.25
C SER A 383 -28.98 -14.43 3.83
N SER A 384 -28.19 -14.04 2.82
CA SER A 384 -28.49 -14.31 1.42
C SER A 384 -27.19 -14.34 0.60
N SER A 385 -27.23 -14.91 -0.60
CA SER A 385 -26.11 -14.85 -1.55
C SER A 385 -26.62 -14.93 -2.97
N LEU A 386 -25.94 -14.28 -3.91
CA LEU A 386 -26.04 -14.61 -5.32
C LEU A 386 -25.33 -15.95 -5.59
N PRO A 387 -25.83 -16.81 -6.51
CA PRO A 387 -25.25 -18.13 -6.75
C PRO A 387 -23.78 -18.11 -7.15
N ALA A 388 -23.34 -17.11 -7.92
CA ALA A 388 -21.95 -16.97 -8.39
C ALA A 388 -21.01 -16.37 -7.34
N HIS A 389 -21.54 -15.85 -6.23
CA HIS A 389 -20.80 -15.14 -5.18
C HIS A 389 -21.18 -15.66 -3.79
N PRO A 390 -20.85 -16.93 -3.48
CA PRO A 390 -21.23 -17.57 -2.23
C PRO A 390 -20.45 -17.04 -1.03
N ALA A 391 -21.00 -17.19 0.18
CA ALA A 391 -20.34 -16.79 1.42
C ALA A 391 -19.02 -17.52 1.71
N SER A 392 -18.72 -18.62 1.03
CA SER A 392 -17.49 -19.40 1.22
C SER A 392 -16.23 -18.71 0.71
N THR A 393 -16.34 -17.61 -0.04
CA THR A 393 -15.19 -16.80 -0.48
C THR A 393 -14.73 -15.81 0.58
N LEU A 394 -15.56 -15.48 1.58
CA LEU A 394 -15.27 -14.45 2.60
C LEU A 394 -14.10 -14.76 3.56
N THR A 395 -13.45 -15.91 3.40
CA THR A 395 -12.39 -16.39 4.27
C THR A 395 -11.30 -17.12 3.50
N ASP A 396 -11.21 -16.91 2.18
CA ASP A 396 -10.21 -17.56 1.34
C ASP A 396 -8.90 -16.76 1.17
N GLU A 397 -8.83 -15.55 1.76
CA GLU A 397 -7.71 -14.61 1.66
C GLU A 397 -7.34 -14.27 0.20
N ASP A 398 -8.34 -14.18 -0.69
CA ASP A 398 -8.17 -13.63 -2.03
C ASP A 398 -9.11 -12.42 -2.24
N PRO A 399 -8.60 -11.18 -2.33
CA PRO A 399 -9.44 -9.99 -2.50
C PRO A 399 -10.19 -9.96 -3.84
N ARG A 400 -9.93 -10.93 -4.74
CA ARG A 400 -10.50 -11.02 -6.09
C ARG A 400 -11.67 -11.98 -6.18
N THR A 401 -11.89 -12.80 -5.16
CA THR A 401 -13.13 -13.54 -4.95
C THR A 401 -13.94 -12.79 -3.91
N PHE A 402 -15.26 -12.80 -4.04
CA PHE A 402 -16.11 -12.03 -3.14
C PHE A 402 -17.52 -12.59 -3.08
N TRP A 403 -18.16 -12.37 -1.94
CA TRP A 403 -19.57 -12.62 -1.70
C TRP A 403 -20.40 -11.42 -2.15
N VAL A 404 -21.62 -11.68 -2.64
CA VAL A 404 -22.61 -10.65 -2.98
C VAL A 404 -23.96 -11.03 -2.39
N ALA A 405 -24.57 -10.13 -1.64
CA ALA A 405 -25.93 -10.30 -1.12
C ALA A 405 -26.96 -10.32 -2.26
N LYS A 406 -28.12 -10.98 -2.06
CA LYS A 406 -29.22 -10.93 -3.04
C LYS A 406 -29.79 -9.52 -3.22
N ALA A 407 -29.73 -8.71 -2.17
CA ALA A 407 -30.14 -7.31 -2.18
C ALA A 407 -29.26 -6.50 -1.21
N ASN A 408 -28.95 -5.27 -1.57
CA ASN A 408 -28.29 -4.29 -0.70
C ASN A 408 -29.34 -3.66 0.24
N GLU A 409 -29.68 -4.36 1.31
CA GLU A 409 -30.72 -3.95 2.27
C GLU A 409 -30.22 -4.05 3.71
N ALA A 410 -30.58 -3.08 4.54
CA ALA A 410 -30.26 -3.11 5.97
C ALA A 410 -30.73 -4.42 6.62
N GLY A 411 -29.88 -5.04 7.43
CA GLY A 411 -30.17 -6.31 8.09
C GLY A 411 -29.62 -7.56 7.40
N GLN A 412 -28.98 -7.45 6.22
CA GLN A 412 -28.14 -8.55 5.73
C GLN A 412 -27.05 -8.87 6.77
N THR A 413 -26.71 -10.16 6.91
CA THR A 413 -25.71 -10.62 7.89
C THR A 413 -24.71 -11.59 7.28
N LEU A 414 -23.50 -11.57 7.83
CA LEU A 414 -22.49 -12.61 7.67
C LEU A 414 -22.14 -13.09 9.08
N THR A 415 -22.26 -14.38 9.36
CA THR A 415 -21.90 -14.99 10.65
C THR A 415 -20.78 -16.00 10.44
N LEU A 416 -19.59 -15.68 10.95
CA LEU A 416 -18.37 -16.49 10.91
C LEU A 416 -18.28 -17.34 12.19
N ASP A 417 -17.98 -18.63 12.07
CA ASP A 417 -17.64 -19.52 13.19
C ASP A 417 -16.13 -19.81 13.22
N LEU A 418 -15.42 -19.26 14.21
CA LEU A 418 -13.97 -19.47 14.41
C LEU A 418 -13.63 -20.90 14.85
N GLY A 419 -14.63 -21.72 15.21
CA GLY A 419 -14.48 -23.12 15.63
C GLY A 419 -13.98 -23.32 17.07
N GLY A 420 -13.54 -22.26 17.73
CA GLY A 420 -13.10 -22.24 19.13
C GLY A 420 -13.38 -20.89 19.78
N THR A 421 -12.77 -20.58 20.93
CA THR A 421 -12.88 -19.26 21.57
C THR A 421 -11.52 -18.55 21.66
N PRO A 422 -10.85 -18.30 20.52
CA PRO A 422 -9.60 -17.53 20.51
C PRO A 422 -9.81 -16.11 21.05
N THR A 423 -8.72 -15.47 21.45
CA THR A 423 -8.72 -14.04 21.78
C THR A 423 -8.71 -13.23 20.48
N VAL A 424 -9.83 -12.59 20.17
CA VAL A 424 -10.01 -11.65 19.06
C VAL A 424 -9.55 -10.25 19.48
N ARG A 425 -8.87 -9.55 18.57
CA ARG A 425 -8.26 -8.24 18.82
C ARG A 425 -8.62 -7.20 17.76
N ALA A 426 -8.84 -7.62 16.51
CA ALA A 426 -9.28 -6.73 15.44
C ALA A 426 -10.10 -7.47 14.39
N VAL A 427 -10.89 -6.72 13.63
CA VAL A 427 -11.63 -7.21 12.47
C VAL A 427 -11.40 -6.24 11.31
N GLN A 428 -11.09 -6.76 10.12
CA GLN A 428 -11.06 -5.99 8.88
C GLN A 428 -12.18 -6.51 7.95
N VAL A 429 -13.02 -5.59 7.48
CA VAL A 429 -14.05 -5.88 6.48
C VAL A 429 -13.60 -5.29 5.15
N ASN A 430 -13.28 -6.15 4.19
CA ASN A 430 -12.82 -5.73 2.87
C ASN A 430 -13.98 -5.84 1.88
N TYR A 431 -14.40 -4.70 1.33
CA TYR A 431 -15.47 -4.59 0.36
C TYR A 431 -14.93 -4.79 -1.06
N ALA A 432 -15.74 -5.46 -1.88
CA ALA A 432 -15.51 -5.56 -3.31
C ALA A 432 -16.38 -4.52 -4.05
N ASP A 433 -15.87 -3.96 -5.12
CA ASP A 433 -16.71 -3.27 -6.11
C ASP A 433 -17.33 -4.32 -7.03
N PHE A 434 -18.65 -4.26 -7.22
CA PHE A 434 -19.37 -5.17 -8.10
C PHE A 434 -20.57 -4.46 -8.70
N GLU A 435 -20.50 -4.18 -10.01
CA GLU A 435 -21.52 -3.43 -10.75
C GLU A 435 -21.99 -2.18 -9.97
N SER A 436 -21.07 -1.49 -9.30
CA SER A 436 -21.40 -0.48 -8.30
C SER A 436 -22.14 0.72 -8.90
N GLY A 437 -21.91 1.01 -10.19
CA GLY A 437 -22.56 2.07 -10.94
C GLY A 437 -22.12 3.48 -10.49
N ARG A 438 -20.90 3.60 -9.99
CA ARG A 438 -20.33 4.82 -9.42
C ARG A 438 -19.06 5.21 -10.19
N TYR A 439 -18.96 6.49 -10.56
CA TYR A 439 -17.86 7.00 -11.40
C TYR A 439 -17.30 8.31 -10.84
N GLY A 440 -17.27 8.40 -9.52
CA GLY A 440 -16.99 9.60 -8.77
C GLY A 440 -17.65 9.53 -7.40
N ASP A 441 -17.32 10.49 -6.57
CA ASP A 441 -17.80 10.51 -5.20
C ASP A 441 -19.22 11.08 -5.05
N ALA A 442 -19.94 10.66 -4.02
CA ALA A 442 -21.28 11.16 -3.71
C ALA A 442 -21.57 11.07 -2.20
N PRO A 443 -22.44 11.94 -1.64
CA PRO A 443 -22.69 11.99 -0.20
C PRO A 443 -23.26 10.71 0.42
N ASP A 444 -23.83 9.82 -0.41
CA ASP A 444 -24.38 8.53 0.03
C ASP A 444 -23.37 7.38 -0.04
N ILE A 445 -22.14 7.64 -0.50
CA ILE A 445 -21.02 6.71 -0.48
C ILE A 445 -20.43 6.72 0.94
N VAL A 446 -21.12 6.01 1.82
CA VAL A 446 -20.71 5.74 3.19
C VAL A 446 -20.83 4.26 3.46
N THR A 447 -20.02 3.75 4.39
CA THR A 447 -20.04 2.33 4.77
C THR A 447 -20.50 2.19 6.21
N GLN A 448 -21.71 1.65 6.40
CA GLN A 448 -22.36 1.55 7.71
C GLN A 448 -22.73 0.10 8.04
N PHE A 449 -22.34 -0.33 9.24
CA PHE A 449 -22.59 -1.68 9.74
C PHE A 449 -22.41 -1.75 11.26
N VAL A 450 -22.81 -2.87 11.85
CA VAL A 450 -22.51 -3.21 13.24
C VAL A 450 -21.74 -4.53 13.24
N LEU A 451 -20.63 -4.59 13.99
CA LEU A 451 -19.95 -5.84 14.31
C LEU A 451 -20.44 -6.35 15.65
N GLN A 452 -20.75 -7.64 15.69
CA GLN A 452 -21.18 -8.33 16.89
C GLN A 452 -20.30 -9.55 17.15
N GLY A 453 -20.15 -9.90 18.43
CA GLY A 453 -19.41 -11.06 18.89
C GLY A 453 -20.28 -11.97 19.75
N SER A 454 -20.01 -13.27 19.72
CA SER A 454 -20.68 -14.24 20.58
C SER A 454 -19.78 -15.43 20.92
N THR A 455 -20.00 -16.06 22.07
CA THR A 455 -19.39 -17.34 22.44
C THR A 455 -20.27 -18.54 22.11
N ASP A 456 -21.59 -18.34 21.99
CA ASP A 456 -22.60 -19.41 21.86
C ASP A 456 -23.43 -19.31 20.56
N GLY A 457 -23.37 -18.19 19.84
CA GLY A 457 -24.14 -17.94 18.62
C GLY A 457 -25.56 -17.42 18.89
N GLU A 458 -25.97 -17.33 20.15
CA GLU A 458 -27.31 -16.92 20.58
C GLU A 458 -27.29 -15.54 21.22
N ARG A 459 -26.33 -15.27 22.10
CA ARG A 459 -26.16 -14.00 22.80
C ARG A 459 -25.06 -13.19 22.15
N TRP A 460 -25.42 -12.00 21.68
CA TRP A 460 -24.55 -11.13 20.90
C TRP A 460 -24.22 -9.87 21.67
N ILE A 461 -22.93 -9.55 21.76
CA ILE A 461 -22.44 -8.24 22.20
C ILE A 461 -22.04 -7.41 20.99
N THR A 462 -22.21 -6.10 21.06
CA THR A 462 -21.67 -5.19 20.04
C THR A 462 -20.16 -5.03 20.25
N LEU A 463 -19.38 -5.29 19.20
CA LEU A 463 -17.94 -5.08 19.17
C LEU A 463 -17.58 -3.69 18.63
N ALA A 464 -18.32 -3.24 17.61
CA ALA A 464 -18.22 -1.90 17.04
C ALA A 464 -19.53 -1.52 16.36
N ASP A 465 -19.92 -0.24 16.48
CA ASP A 465 -21.12 0.31 15.86
C ASP A 465 -20.76 1.45 14.91
N LEU A 466 -20.74 1.15 13.61
CA LEU A 466 -20.52 2.10 12.52
C LEU A 466 -21.84 2.46 11.83
N SER A 467 -22.99 2.26 12.49
CA SER A 467 -24.30 2.56 11.89
C SER A 467 -24.54 4.04 11.57
N LYS A 468 -23.70 4.92 12.11
CA LYS A 468 -23.71 6.37 11.87
C LYS A 468 -22.43 6.88 11.21
N GLU A 469 -21.63 5.98 10.65
CA GLU A 469 -20.41 6.34 9.94
C GLU A 469 -20.75 7.27 8.76
N THR A 470 -19.94 8.31 8.60
CA THR A 470 -20.12 9.36 7.58
C THR A 470 -19.07 9.28 6.48
N ARG A 471 -18.05 8.44 6.64
CA ARG A 471 -17.08 8.17 5.57
C ARG A 471 -17.31 6.82 4.91
N ASP A 472 -16.77 6.66 3.72
CA ASP A 472 -16.63 5.35 3.12
C ASP A 472 -15.50 4.55 3.78
N ARG A 473 -15.60 3.22 3.77
CA ARG A 473 -14.61 2.33 4.38
C ARG A 473 -14.46 1.02 3.59
N PRO A 474 -13.91 1.05 2.38
CA PRO A 474 -13.77 -0.16 1.58
C PRO A 474 -12.83 -1.21 2.21
N ASN A 475 -11.94 -0.84 3.13
CA ASN A 475 -11.09 -1.78 3.88
C ASN A 475 -11.23 -1.52 5.39
N ALA A 476 -12.46 -1.41 5.90
CA ALA A 476 -12.74 -1.01 7.28
C ALA A 476 -11.95 -1.85 8.30
N TYR A 477 -10.93 -1.26 8.92
CA TYR A 477 -10.10 -1.93 9.94
C TYR A 477 -10.49 -1.43 11.33
N ILE A 478 -10.88 -2.35 12.20
CA ILE A 478 -11.41 -2.05 13.53
C ILE A 478 -10.59 -2.80 14.58
N GLU A 479 -9.74 -2.08 15.31
CA GLU A 479 -9.12 -2.56 16.55
C GLU A 479 -10.16 -2.56 17.67
N LEU A 480 -10.28 -3.68 18.41
CA LEU A 480 -11.19 -3.75 19.55
C LEU A 480 -10.59 -2.99 20.74
N GLU A 481 -11.41 -2.20 21.43
CA GLU A 481 -10.99 -1.47 22.64
C GLU A 481 -10.33 -2.38 23.69
N GLN A 482 -10.80 -3.63 23.78
CA GLN A 482 -10.23 -4.68 24.62
C GLN A 482 -10.30 -6.02 23.90
N PRO A 483 -9.27 -6.88 24.02
CA PRO A 483 -9.31 -8.24 23.47
C PRO A 483 -10.48 -9.06 24.05
N GLN A 484 -11.17 -9.83 23.20
CA GLN A 484 -12.35 -10.61 23.59
C GLN A 484 -12.18 -12.09 23.25
N LYS A 485 -12.57 -13.02 24.14
CA LYS A 485 -12.68 -14.44 23.77
C LYS A 485 -14.02 -14.70 23.09
N LEU A 486 -13.99 -15.00 21.79
CA LEU A 486 -15.19 -15.11 20.95
C LEU A 486 -15.12 -16.35 20.07
N ARG A 487 -16.27 -16.95 19.79
CA ARG A 487 -16.40 -18.02 18.79
C ARG A 487 -16.99 -17.52 17.50
N PHE A 488 -17.97 -16.63 17.58
CA PHE A 488 -18.67 -16.12 16.43
C PHE A 488 -18.44 -14.63 16.28
N ILE A 489 -18.22 -14.21 15.04
CA ILE A 489 -18.23 -12.81 14.62
C ILE A 489 -19.38 -12.64 13.64
N ARG A 490 -20.22 -11.62 13.84
CA ARG A 490 -21.30 -11.28 12.94
C ARG A 490 -21.18 -9.86 12.43
N TYR A 491 -21.15 -9.73 11.12
CA TYR A 491 -21.39 -8.47 10.43
C TYR A 491 -22.89 -8.27 10.23
N VAL A 492 -23.41 -7.09 10.57
CA VAL A 492 -24.80 -6.69 10.34
C VAL A 492 -24.83 -5.43 9.48
N HIS A 493 -25.26 -5.58 8.23
CA HIS A 493 -25.32 -4.51 7.25
C HIS A 493 -26.30 -3.41 7.65
N LYS A 494 -25.94 -2.14 7.37
CA LYS A 494 -26.85 -1.00 7.41
C LYS A 494 -26.95 -0.32 6.06
N HIS A 495 -25.81 0.12 5.51
CA HIS A 495 -25.78 0.83 4.24
C HIS A 495 -24.41 0.71 3.57
N VAL A 496 -24.43 0.66 2.24
CA VAL A 496 -23.28 0.94 1.38
C VAL A 496 -23.81 1.69 0.17
N GLY A 497 -23.08 2.72 -0.30
CA GLY A 497 -23.51 3.52 -1.45
C GLY A 497 -23.47 2.77 -2.79
N ALA A 498 -22.82 1.61 -2.87
CA ALA A 498 -22.81 0.80 -4.08
C ALA A 498 -24.20 0.19 -4.37
N LYS A 499 -24.50 -0.09 -5.65
CA LYS A 499 -25.72 -0.81 -6.05
C LYS A 499 -25.85 -2.18 -5.36
N HIS A 500 -24.72 -2.87 -5.17
CA HIS A 500 -24.66 -4.18 -4.53
C HIS A 500 -23.85 -4.13 -3.23
N LEU A 501 -24.27 -4.92 -2.25
CA LEU A 501 -23.44 -5.23 -1.08
C LEU A 501 -22.53 -6.40 -1.46
N ALA A 502 -21.23 -6.10 -1.61
CA ALA A 502 -20.20 -7.06 -1.94
C ALA A 502 -19.02 -6.95 -0.97
N ILE A 503 -18.55 -8.08 -0.46
CA ILE A 503 -17.46 -8.17 0.52
C ILE A 503 -16.52 -9.28 0.05
N SER A 504 -15.24 -8.96 -0.11
CA SER A 504 -14.20 -9.92 -0.50
C SER A 504 -13.73 -10.77 0.66
N ASP A 505 -13.52 -10.17 1.84
CA ASP A 505 -13.10 -10.94 3.01
C ASP A 505 -13.57 -10.31 4.34
N LEU A 506 -13.86 -11.18 5.32
CA LEU A 506 -14.11 -10.86 6.72
C LEU A 506 -12.94 -11.38 7.56
N ARG A 507 -11.89 -10.56 7.66
CA ARG A 507 -10.61 -10.95 8.29
C ARG A 507 -10.69 -10.70 9.78
N VAL A 508 -10.47 -11.73 10.58
CA VAL A 508 -10.51 -11.64 12.04
C VAL A 508 -9.12 -11.93 12.59
N PHE A 509 -8.58 -10.99 13.37
CA PHE A 509 -7.22 -11.07 13.89
C PHE A 509 -7.19 -11.25 15.40
N GLY A 510 -6.25 -12.05 15.86
CA GLY A 510 -6.05 -12.33 17.28
C GLY A 510 -5.16 -13.55 17.49
N ASN A 511 -5.37 -14.29 18.58
CA ASN A 511 -4.56 -15.47 18.86
C ASN A 511 -5.41 -16.58 19.49
N ALA A 512 -5.19 -17.82 19.05
CA ALA A 512 -5.61 -19.02 19.77
C ALA A 512 -4.65 -19.32 20.93
N ASP A 513 -5.13 -20.05 21.94
CA ASP A 513 -4.29 -20.48 23.06
C ASP A 513 -3.27 -21.56 22.60
N GLY A 514 -2.08 -21.56 23.20
CA GLY A 514 -1.06 -22.59 23.00
C GLY A 514 0.25 -22.06 22.41
N ALA A 515 1.18 -22.97 22.16
CA ALA A 515 2.47 -22.63 21.56
C ALA A 515 2.33 -22.40 20.04
N PRO A 516 3.16 -21.52 19.44
CA PRO A 516 3.25 -21.37 18.00
C PRO A 516 3.69 -22.68 17.33
N PRO A 517 3.52 -22.82 16.00
CA PRO A 517 3.93 -24.02 15.27
C PRO A 517 5.45 -24.24 15.37
N ALA A 518 5.86 -25.49 15.16
CA ALA A 518 7.29 -25.83 15.09
C ALA A 518 7.95 -25.22 13.84
N ALA A 519 9.25 -24.92 13.94
CA ALA A 519 10.02 -24.45 12.80
C ALA A 519 9.98 -25.48 11.64
N PRO A 520 9.78 -25.05 10.38
CA PRO A 520 9.84 -25.92 9.22
C PRO A 520 11.15 -26.72 9.16
N GLN A 521 11.05 -28.00 8.79
CA GLN A 521 12.20 -28.88 8.67
C GLN A 521 12.44 -29.32 7.24
N GLY A 522 13.68 -29.75 6.95
CA GLY A 522 14.04 -30.27 5.64
C GLY A 522 13.94 -29.23 4.53
N VAL A 523 14.16 -27.95 4.86
CA VAL A 523 14.25 -26.88 3.88
C VAL A 523 15.36 -27.20 2.89
N LYS A 524 15.03 -27.16 1.61
CA LYS A 524 15.95 -27.34 0.49
C LYS A 524 15.73 -26.21 -0.50
N ALA A 525 16.84 -25.73 -1.04
CA ALA A 525 16.82 -24.75 -2.11
C ALA A 525 17.80 -25.20 -3.20
N LYS A 526 17.34 -25.21 -4.44
CA LYS A 526 18.15 -25.56 -5.59
C LYS A 526 17.98 -24.50 -6.67
N ARG A 527 19.08 -23.83 -7.03
CA ARG A 527 19.14 -22.92 -8.18
C ARG A 527 18.72 -23.66 -9.45
N GLY A 528 17.93 -22.99 -10.29
CA GLY A 528 17.52 -23.50 -11.60
C GLY A 528 18.66 -23.44 -12.62
N SER A 529 18.43 -24.03 -13.80
CA SER A 529 19.31 -23.83 -14.96
C SER A 529 19.24 -22.39 -15.49
N ASP A 530 18.07 -21.77 -15.37
CA ASP A 530 17.98 -20.31 -15.34
C ASP A 530 18.35 -19.85 -13.94
N GLU A 531 19.48 -19.17 -13.81
CA GLU A 531 19.93 -18.65 -12.53
C GLU A 531 18.92 -17.65 -11.94
N ARG A 532 17.97 -17.08 -12.65
CA ARG A 532 16.95 -16.22 -12.00
C ARG A 532 15.92 -17.01 -11.18
N ASP A 533 15.99 -18.34 -11.26
CA ASP A 533 15.06 -19.26 -10.65
C ASP A 533 15.71 -20.09 -9.52
N ALA A 534 14.92 -20.45 -8.51
CA ALA A 534 15.27 -21.49 -7.55
C ALA A 534 14.03 -22.28 -7.12
N THR A 535 14.14 -23.61 -7.06
CA THR A 535 13.11 -24.44 -6.42
C THR A 535 13.36 -24.49 -4.92
N ILE A 536 12.38 -24.01 -4.15
CA ILE A 536 12.39 -24.03 -2.68
C ILE A 536 11.36 -25.04 -2.21
N SER A 537 11.72 -25.89 -1.24
CA SER A 537 10.81 -26.89 -0.67
C SER A 537 11.07 -27.16 0.81
N TRP A 538 10.05 -27.59 1.55
CA TRP A 538 10.13 -27.96 2.96
C TRP A 538 9.10 -29.04 3.31
N LYS A 539 9.28 -29.69 4.47
CA LYS A 539 8.28 -30.64 5.00
C LYS A 539 7.07 -29.87 5.54
N PRO A 540 5.83 -30.30 5.23
CA PRO A 540 4.63 -29.72 5.85
C PRO A 540 4.70 -29.76 7.37
N VAL A 541 4.34 -28.64 8.01
CA VAL A 541 4.21 -28.51 9.46
C VAL A 541 2.74 -28.78 9.83
N PRO A 542 2.44 -29.79 10.67
CA PRO A 542 1.07 -30.11 11.04
C PRO A 542 0.34 -28.93 11.69
N GLY A 543 -0.86 -28.62 11.19
CA GLY A 543 -1.70 -27.53 11.71
C GLY A 543 -1.31 -26.13 11.28
N ALA A 544 -0.23 -25.96 10.48
CA ALA A 544 0.11 -24.64 9.94
C ALA A 544 -1.01 -24.11 9.03
N VAL A 545 -1.34 -22.82 9.18
CA VAL A 545 -2.21 -22.07 8.28
C VAL A 545 -1.44 -21.62 7.04
N GLY A 546 -0.17 -21.26 7.22
CA GLY A 546 0.68 -20.83 6.11
C GLY A 546 2.15 -20.76 6.48
N TYR A 547 2.93 -20.23 5.54
CA TYR A 547 4.38 -20.09 5.63
C TYR A 547 4.81 -18.75 5.04
N ASN A 548 5.82 -18.12 5.64
CA ASN A 548 6.59 -17.08 4.97
C ASN A 548 7.91 -17.69 4.51
N VAL A 549 8.16 -17.65 3.21
CA VAL A 549 9.46 -17.99 2.62
C VAL A 549 10.24 -16.69 2.50
N ARG A 550 11.32 -16.57 3.26
CA ARG A 550 12.10 -15.33 3.38
C ARG A 550 13.50 -15.53 2.82
N TRP A 551 13.99 -14.60 2.02
CA TRP A 551 15.33 -14.67 1.44
C TRP A 551 16.00 -13.29 1.41
N GLY A 552 17.32 -13.32 1.22
CA GLY A 552 18.16 -12.14 1.10
C GLY A 552 19.61 -12.52 0.85
N LEU A 553 20.51 -11.53 0.91
CA LEU A 553 21.94 -11.75 0.65
C LEU A 553 22.66 -12.42 1.84
N ALA A 554 22.11 -12.29 3.05
CA ALA A 554 22.69 -12.80 4.30
C ALA A 554 21.59 -13.24 5.28
N ALA A 555 21.97 -14.06 6.27
CA ALA A 555 21.04 -14.73 7.19
C ALA A 555 20.31 -13.75 8.14
N ASP A 556 20.94 -12.63 8.43
CA ASP A 556 20.47 -11.50 9.22
C ASP A 556 19.69 -10.46 8.38
N ARG A 557 19.51 -10.70 7.07
CA ARG A 557 18.92 -9.74 6.12
C ARG A 557 17.91 -10.37 5.18
N LEU A 558 16.92 -11.06 5.76
CA LEU A 558 15.85 -11.75 5.03
C LEU A 558 14.64 -10.83 4.80
N HIS A 559 14.83 -9.77 4.02
CA HIS A 559 13.82 -8.72 3.78
C HIS A 559 12.80 -9.09 2.71
N SER A 560 13.15 -9.93 1.75
CA SER A 560 12.18 -10.39 0.74
C SER A 560 11.34 -11.54 1.30
N THR A 561 10.01 -11.44 1.17
CA THR A 561 9.07 -12.43 1.70
C THR A 561 8.03 -12.87 0.66
N TYR A 562 7.79 -14.18 0.56
CA TYR A 562 6.65 -14.76 -0.17
C TYR A 562 5.78 -15.51 0.83
N GLN A 563 4.64 -14.93 1.20
CA GLN A 563 3.63 -15.57 2.05
C GLN A 563 2.81 -16.58 1.24
N ARG A 564 2.67 -17.81 1.75
CA ARG A 564 1.94 -18.89 1.10
C ARG A 564 1.08 -19.66 2.10
N PHE A 565 -0.21 -19.78 1.83
CA PHE A 565 -1.11 -20.60 2.64
C PHE A 565 -0.84 -22.10 2.48
N ALA A 566 -1.13 -22.87 3.53
CA ALA A 566 -0.80 -24.29 3.63
C ALA A 566 -1.69 -25.21 2.76
N ASP A 567 -2.74 -24.65 2.14
CA ASP A 567 -3.50 -25.33 1.08
C ASP A 567 -2.75 -25.39 -0.27
N ARG A 568 -1.62 -24.67 -0.37
CA ARG A 568 -0.67 -24.76 -1.50
C ARG A 568 0.46 -25.74 -1.21
N PRO A 569 1.10 -26.30 -2.25
CA PRO A 569 2.26 -27.17 -2.07
C PRO A 569 3.41 -26.48 -1.33
N THR A 570 4.05 -27.20 -0.40
CA THR A 570 5.28 -26.80 0.30
C THR A 570 6.54 -26.86 -0.57
N SER A 571 6.36 -26.63 -1.88
CA SER A 571 7.39 -26.53 -2.89
C SER A 571 6.94 -25.55 -3.98
N PHE A 572 7.85 -24.70 -4.45
CA PHE A 572 7.61 -23.81 -5.60
C PHE A 572 8.91 -23.35 -6.25
N THR A 573 8.79 -22.70 -7.41
CA THR A 573 9.90 -22.02 -8.07
C THR A 573 9.82 -20.53 -7.77
N LEU A 574 10.78 -20.02 -7.01
CA LEU A 574 11.06 -18.60 -6.85
C LEU A 574 11.71 -18.09 -8.14
N ARG A 575 11.23 -16.97 -8.68
CA ARG A 575 11.63 -16.42 -10.00
C ARG A 575 12.19 -15.01 -9.94
N SER A 576 12.39 -14.47 -8.75
CA SER A 576 12.79 -13.08 -8.54
C SER A 576 14.30 -12.90 -8.32
N LEU A 577 15.12 -13.94 -8.52
CA LEU A 577 16.55 -13.89 -8.20
C LEU A 577 17.37 -13.23 -9.32
N ASN A 578 18.52 -12.63 -8.97
CA ASN A 578 19.46 -12.04 -9.92
C ASN A 578 20.57 -13.04 -10.30
N LYS A 579 20.96 -13.10 -11.57
CA LYS A 579 22.08 -13.94 -12.05
C LYS A 579 23.38 -13.62 -11.33
N GLY A 580 24.20 -14.64 -11.03
CA GLY A 580 25.48 -14.49 -10.35
C GLY A 580 25.40 -14.07 -8.87
N VAL A 581 24.22 -13.77 -8.33
CA VAL A 581 24.06 -13.34 -6.93
C VAL A 581 23.78 -14.55 -6.05
N ARG A 582 24.58 -14.74 -5.00
CA ARG A 582 24.30 -15.72 -3.94
C ARG A 582 23.23 -15.18 -3.00
N TYR A 583 22.22 -16.01 -2.71
CA TYR A 583 21.19 -15.73 -1.70
C TYR A 583 21.23 -16.77 -0.58
N VAL A 584 20.53 -16.45 0.51
CA VAL A 584 20.14 -17.41 1.53
C VAL A 584 18.63 -17.35 1.73
N VAL A 585 18.04 -18.47 2.14
CA VAL A 585 16.60 -18.61 2.36
C VAL A 585 16.31 -19.34 3.66
N ALA A 586 15.27 -18.92 4.34
CA ALA A 586 14.66 -19.61 5.47
C ALA A 586 13.14 -19.54 5.36
N VAL A 587 12.48 -20.52 5.96
CA VAL A 587 11.01 -20.61 6.03
C VAL A 587 10.58 -20.55 7.50
N GLU A 588 9.55 -19.77 7.79
CA GLU A 588 8.79 -19.84 9.05
C GLU A 588 7.37 -20.33 8.73
N ALA A 589 6.79 -21.11 9.65
CA ALA A 589 5.39 -21.50 9.61
C ALA A 589 4.58 -20.57 10.52
N PHE A 590 3.30 -20.42 10.25
CA PHE A 590 2.40 -19.70 11.12
C PHE A 590 1.03 -20.37 11.19
N ASP A 591 0.36 -20.19 12.31
CA ASP A 591 -1.03 -20.56 12.54
C ASP A 591 -1.70 -19.56 13.49
N GLU A 592 -2.91 -19.85 13.96
CA GLU A 592 -3.67 -18.96 14.85
C GLU A 592 -2.98 -18.69 16.20
N ARG A 593 -1.99 -19.49 16.60
CA ARG A 593 -1.27 -19.36 17.88
C ARG A 593 -0.03 -18.48 17.77
N GLY A 594 0.49 -18.28 16.56
CA GLY A 594 1.63 -17.42 16.32
C GLY A 594 2.52 -17.88 15.16
N VAL A 595 3.77 -17.43 15.20
CA VAL A 595 4.78 -17.70 14.18
C VAL A 595 5.88 -18.57 14.78
N SER A 596 6.32 -19.59 14.04
CA SER A 596 7.43 -20.44 14.44
C SER A 596 8.75 -19.65 14.46
N PRO A 597 9.79 -20.14 15.17
CA PRO A 597 11.15 -19.75 14.83
C PRO A 597 11.44 -20.01 13.34
N LEU A 598 12.38 -19.25 12.77
CA LEU A 598 12.88 -19.53 11.43
C LEU A 598 13.53 -20.93 11.41
N SER A 599 13.32 -21.63 10.30
CA SER A 599 14.07 -22.85 9.99
C SER A 599 15.56 -22.58 9.79
N GLN A 600 16.33 -23.66 9.61
CA GLN A 600 17.74 -23.55 9.20
C GLN A 600 17.87 -22.72 7.92
N VAL A 601 18.85 -21.82 7.89
CA VAL A 601 19.17 -21.01 6.72
C VAL A 601 19.88 -21.89 5.68
N VAL A 602 19.37 -21.90 4.46
CA VAL A 602 19.91 -22.66 3.32
C VAL A 602 20.45 -21.71 2.26
N GLN A 603 21.59 -22.03 1.66
CA GLN A 603 22.17 -21.23 0.60
C GLN A 603 21.52 -21.52 -0.76
N ILE A 604 21.38 -20.47 -1.56
CA ILE A 604 21.03 -20.53 -2.98
C ILE A 604 22.27 -20.01 -3.73
N VAL A 605 23.14 -20.94 -4.12
CA VAL A 605 24.40 -20.65 -4.81
C VAL A 605 24.13 -20.58 -6.33
N PRO A 606 24.77 -19.64 -7.06
CA PRO A 606 24.72 -19.59 -8.52
C PRO A 606 25.14 -20.90 -9.20
#